data_AF-A0A1F5T7B1-F1
#
_entry.id   AF-A0A1F5T7B1-F1
#
_cell.length_a   1.000
_cell.length_b   1.000
_cell.length_c   1.000
_cell.angle_alpha   90.00
_cell.angle_beta   90.00
_cell.angle_gamma   90.00
#
_symmetry.space_group_name_H-M   'P 1'
#
loop_
_entity.id
_entity.type
_entity.pdbx_description
1 polymer ?
#
loop_
_entity_poly.entity_id
_entity_poly.type
_entity_poly.pdbx_seq_one_letter_code
_entity_poly.pdbx_strand_id
1 'polypeptide(L)'
;MREILTISLPRGLKETSAQKAKREGFKSLSGYVKHLLAEDSDLLPEKELLADVRAARREYRTGKCVDANSVSLMDIYYGKKN
;
A
#
# COMPACT_ATOMS: atom_id res chain seq x y z
N MET A 1 19.90 22.89 10.33
CA MET A 1 18.56 23.29 10.84
C MET A 1 17.74 22.01 10.99
N ARG A 2 16.93 21.85 12.05
CA ARG A 2 16.03 20.68 12.20
C ARG A 2 14.61 21.11 11.83
N GLU A 3 13.95 20.31 11.00
CA GLU A 3 12.53 20.49 10.68
C GLU A 3 11.68 19.80 11.76
N ILE A 4 10.64 20.49 12.23
CA ILE A 4 9.76 20.01 13.30
C ILE A 4 8.33 19.98 12.76
N LEU A 5 7.69 18.81 12.82
CA LEU A 5 6.27 18.64 12.52
C LEU A 5 5.44 18.80 13.81
N THR A 6 4.52 19.75 13.82
CA THR A 6 3.56 19.95 14.90
C THR A 6 2.16 19.66 14.40
N ILE A 7 1.42 18.80 15.09
CA ILE A 7 0.05 18.41 14.74
C ILE A 7 -0.87 18.56 15.95
N SER A 8 -2.06 19.10 15.71
CA SER A 8 -3.13 19.18 16.72
C SER A 8 -3.92 17.87 16.72
N LEU A 9 -4.07 17.25 17.88
CA LEU A 9 -4.79 15.99 18.04
C LEU A 9 -5.96 16.14 19.02
N PRO A 10 -7.08 15.43 18.80
CA PRO A 10 -8.14 15.30 19.78
C PRO A 10 -7.63 14.77 21.13
N ARG A 11 -8.28 15.17 22.22
CA ARG A 11 -7.92 14.75 23.58
C ARG A 11 -8.00 13.22 23.70
N GLY A 12 -6.99 12.60 24.29
CA GLY A 12 -6.91 11.14 24.45
C GLY A 12 -6.22 10.41 23.29
N LEU A 13 -6.22 10.98 22.07
CA LEU A 13 -5.66 10.31 20.90
C LEU A 13 -4.12 10.19 21.00
N LYS A 14 -3.47 11.15 21.66
CA LYS A 14 -2.02 11.12 21.90
C LYS A 14 -1.63 9.92 22.78
N GLU A 15 -2.36 9.70 23.87
CA GLU A 15 -2.11 8.57 24.77
C GLU A 15 -2.39 7.23 24.08
N THR A 16 -3.52 7.12 23.36
CA THR A 16 -3.86 5.90 22.63
C THR A 16 -2.82 5.58 21.55
N SER A 17 -2.39 6.59 20.79
CA SER A 17 -1.38 6.42 19.73
C SER A 17 -0.01 6.04 20.31
N ALA A 18 0.39 6.64 21.43
CA ALA A 18 1.64 6.29 22.10
C ALA A 18 1.61 4.86 22.68
N GLN A 19 0.47 4.42 23.23
CA GLN A 19 0.29 3.04 23.68
C GLN A 19 0.35 2.06 22.51
N LYS A 20 -0.30 2.38 21.38
CA LYS A 20 -0.23 1.55 20.17
C LYS A 20 1.22 1.43 19.69
N ALA A 21 1.93 2.56 19.55
CA ALA A 21 3.34 2.56 19.16
C ALA A 21 4.20 1.64 20.05
N LYS A 22 4.00 1.66 21.38
CA LYS A 22 4.71 0.75 22.30
C LYS A 22 4.35 -0.72 22.09
N ARG A 23 3.08 -1.06 21.85
CA ARG A 23 2.63 -2.44 21.58
C ARG A 23 3.26 -2.99 20.30
N GLU A 24 3.39 -2.14 19.29
CA GLU A 24 4.05 -2.46 18.01
C GLU A 24 5.59 -2.44 18.11
N GLY A 25 6.17 -2.27 19.31
CA GLY A 25 7.61 -2.33 19.53
C GLY A 25 8.39 -1.04 19.28
N PHE A 26 7.72 0.09 19.04
CA PHE A 26 8.39 1.38 18.79
C PHE A 26 8.78 2.09 20.09
N LYS A 27 10.00 2.62 20.12
CA LYS A 27 10.55 3.40 21.25
C LYS A 27 9.85 4.74 21.47
N SER A 28 9.25 5.31 20.43
CA SER A 28 8.54 6.59 20.48
C SER A 28 7.41 6.65 19.46
N LEU A 29 6.42 7.50 19.75
CA LEU A 29 5.36 7.82 18.79
C LEU A 29 5.92 8.40 17.49
N SER A 30 6.98 9.22 17.57
CA SER A 30 7.64 9.78 16.38
C SER A 30 8.28 8.71 15.50
N GLY A 31 8.86 7.65 16.08
CA GLY A 31 9.39 6.52 15.32
C GLY A 31 8.28 5.75 14.61
N TYR A 32 7.17 5.53 15.31
CA TYR A 32 5.99 4.88 14.72
C TYR A 32 5.39 5.70 13.57
N VAL A 33 5.23 7.01 13.73
CA VAL A 33 4.71 7.88 12.67
C VAL A 33 5.64 7.90 11.45
N LYS A 34 6.96 7.92 11.64
CA LYS A 34 7.92 7.85 10.52
C LYS A 34 7.81 6.55 9.74
N HIS A 35 7.60 5.44 10.44
CA HIS A 35 7.40 4.13 9.81
C HIS A 35 6.11 4.12 8.97
N LEU A 36 5.00 4.60 9.52
CA LEU A 36 3.74 4.68 8.77
C LEU A 36 3.85 5.56 7.53
N LEU A 37 4.56 6.68 7.61
CA LEU A 37 4.78 7.57 6.45
C LEU A 37 5.64 6.91 5.38
N ALA A 38 6.62 6.08 5.77
CA ALA A 38 7.42 5.32 4.81
C ALA A 38 6.59 4.22 4.14
N GLU A 39 5.77 3.48 4.90
CA GLU A 39 4.85 2.49 4.32
C GLU A 39 3.85 3.14 3.37
N ASP A 40 3.29 4.30 3.72
CA ASP A 40 2.34 5.03 2.85
C ASP A 40 2.98 5.46 1.53
N SER A 41 4.28 5.80 1.52
CA SER A 41 5.00 6.11 0.27
C SER A 41 5.24 4.90 -0.62
N ASP A 42 5.25 3.70 -0.07
CA ASP A 42 5.41 2.45 -0.82
C ASP A 42 4.07 1.88 -1.33
N LEU A 43 2.94 2.43 -0.90
CA LEU A 43 1.61 1.99 -1.32
C LEU A 43 1.19 2.64 -2.64
N LEU A 44 0.62 1.82 -3.53
CA LEU A 44 -0.05 2.31 -4.74
C LEU A 44 -1.21 3.25 -4.35
N PRO A 45 -1.29 4.45 -4.95
CA PRO A 45 -2.42 5.33 -4.74
C PRO A 45 -3.74 4.62 -5.06
N GLU A 46 -4.75 4.76 -4.20
CA GLU A 46 -6.06 4.10 -4.37
C GLU A 46 -6.66 4.34 -5.77
N LYS A 47 -6.48 5.55 -6.31
CA LYS A 47 -6.99 5.93 -7.63
C LYS A 47 -6.35 5.12 -8.75
N GLU A 48 -5.06 4.83 -8.66
CA GLU A 48 -4.32 4.03 -9.63
C GLU A 48 -4.77 2.58 -9.56
N LEU A 49 -4.84 2.02 -8.34
CA LEU A 49 -5.36 0.67 -8.13
C LEU A 49 -6.79 0.50 -8.68
N LEU A 50 -7.68 1.47 -8.45
CA LEU A 50 -9.04 1.44 -8.96
C LEU A 50 -9.09 1.57 -10.49
N ALA A 51 -8.17 2.33 -11.08
CA ALA A 51 -8.06 2.45 -12.53
C ALA A 51 -7.63 1.12 -13.16
N ASP A 52 -6.65 0.45 -12.57
CA ASP A 52 -6.16 -0.86 -13.00
C ASP A 52 -7.23 -1.93 -12.91
N VAL A 53 -7.96 -1.99 -11.78
CA VAL A 53 -9.09 -2.92 -11.62
C VAL A 53 -10.17 -2.69 -12.69
N ARG A 54 -10.45 -1.42 -13.03
CA ARG A 54 -11.42 -1.09 -14.10
C ARG A 54 -10.88 -1.45 -15.49
N ALA A 55 -9.57 -1.30 -15.73
CA ALA A 55 -8.94 -1.73 -16.98
C ALA A 55 -9.01 -3.25 -17.12
N ALA A 56 -8.56 -4.00 -16.11
CA ALA A 56 -8.61 -5.47 -16.09
C ALA A 56 -10.03 -6.01 -16.31
N ARG A 57 -11.05 -5.42 -15.66
CA ARG A 57 -12.46 -5.79 -15.89
C ARG A 57 -12.91 -5.55 -17.32
N ARG A 58 -12.45 -4.49 -17.97
CA ARG A 58 -12.77 -4.19 -19.38
C ARG A 58 -12.07 -5.18 -20.30
N GLU A 59 -10.80 -5.49 -20.05
CA GLU A 59 -10.04 -6.47 -20.83
C GLU A 59 -10.67 -7.87 -20.77
N TYR A 60 -11.06 -8.30 -19.57
CA TYR A 60 -11.80 -9.54 -19.39
C TYR A 60 -13.11 -9.57 -20.18
N ARG A 61 -13.92 -8.52 -20.06
CA ARG A 61 -15.21 -8.42 -20.78
C ARG A 61 -15.05 -8.34 -22.29
N THR A 62 -13.95 -7.77 -22.77
CA THR A 62 -13.69 -7.61 -24.22
C THR A 62 -12.95 -8.80 -24.82
N GLY A 63 -12.73 -9.88 -24.03
CA GLY A 63 -12.07 -11.09 -24.51
C GLY A 63 -10.59 -10.89 -24.84
N LYS A 64 -9.96 -9.85 -24.27
CA LYS A 64 -8.51 -9.60 -24.41
C LYS A 64 -7.67 -10.45 -23.45
N CYS A 65 -8.31 -11.24 -22.59
CA CYS A 65 -7.63 -12.18 -21.71
C CYS A 65 -7.23 -13.44 -22.47
N VAL A 66 -6.08 -14.01 -22.11
CA VAL A 66 -5.61 -15.29 -22.62
C VAL A 66 -6.11 -16.39 -21.69
N ASP A 67 -6.87 -17.34 -22.22
CA ASP A 67 -7.23 -18.55 -21.48
C ASP A 67 -5.98 -19.46 -21.40
N ALA A 68 -5.43 -19.61 -20.20
CA ALA A 68 -4.32 -20.51 -19.94
C ALA A 68 -4.83 -21.82 -19.32
N ASN A 69 -4.63 -22.93 -20.03
CA ASN A 69 -5.05 -24.26 -19.57
C ASN A 69 -4.17 -24.83 -18.44
N SER A 70 -3.07 -24.15 -18.10
CA SER A 70 -2.21 -24.49 -16.98
C SER A 70 -1.45 -23.25 -16.50
N VAL A 71 -0.98 -23.31 -15.25
CA VAL A 71 -0.12 -22.26 -14.66
C VAL A 71 1.18 -22.11 -15.48
N SER A 72 1.77 -23.22 -15.94
CA SER A 72 2.97 -23.20 -16.79
C SER A 72 2.77 -22.50 -18.13
N LEU A 73 1.55 -22.55 -18.70
CA LEU A 73 1.21 -21.80 -19.91
C LEU A 73 1.08 -20.30 -19.61
N MET A 74 0.54 -19.93 -18.46
CA MET A 74 0.47 -18.52 -18.02
C MET A 74 1.87 -17.91 -17.93
N ASP A 75 2.84 -18.64 -17.38
CA ASP A 75 4.24 -18.21 -17.27
C ASP A 75 4.92 -18.03 -18.63
N ILE A 76 4.56 -18.81 -19.64
CA ILE A 76 5.09 -18.64 -21.00
C ILE A 76 4.53 -17.39 -21.68
N TYR A 77 3.24 -17.09 -21.47
CA TYR A 77 2.58 -15.93 -22.06
C TYR A 77 2.95 -14.61 -21.37
N TYR A 78 3.10 -14.60 -20.05
CA TYR A 78 3.31 -13.39 -19.25
C TYR A 78 4.69 -13.30 -18.58
N GLY A 79 5.45 -14.40 -18.52
CA GLY A 79 6.78 -14.47 -17.89
C GLY A 79 7.96 -14.15 -18.83
N LYS A 80 7.73 -13.89 -20.13
CA LYS A 80 8.74 -13.26 -20.99
C LYS A 80 8.84 -11.75 -20.69
N LYS A 81 9.51 -11.41 -19.59
CA LYS A 81 10.20 -10.12 -19.47
C LYS A 81 11.68 -10.36 -19.75
N ASN A 82 12.25 -9.57 -20.68
CA ASN A 82 13.69 -9.37 -20.80
C ASN A 82 14.26 -8.83 -19.49
#